data_AF-A0A6G1R2X8-F1
#
_entry.id   AF-A0A6G1R2X8-F1
#
_cell.length_a   1.000
_cell.length_b   1.000
_cell.length_c   1.000
_cell.angle_alpha   90.00
_cell.angle_beta   90.00
_cell.angle_gamma   90.00
#
_symmetry.space_group_name_H-M   'P 1'
#
loop_
_entity.id
_entity.type
_entity.pdbx_description
1 polymer ?
#
loop_
_entity_poly.entity_id
_entity_poly.type
_entity_poly.pdbx_seq_one_letter_code
_entity_poly.pdbx_strand_id
1 'polypeptide(L)'
;GANGVRNIDGKLRLQLYYPPPRTKSHSNVVEVYDWWAKCPRNRYPSTLYVTVRGVKLPDHVAPSFRSMIAVQQEQSSTTLCELQREGSKKSCESLPEEKKELSKWTRLPGQACRIPN
;
A
#
# COMPACT_ATOMS: atom_id res chain seq x y z
N GLY A 1 -16.74 -2.33 24.95
CA GLY A 1 -17.50 -1.07 25.10
C GLY A 1 -17.98 -0.95 26.53
N ALA A 2 -18.73 0.10 26.86
CA ALA A 2 -19.48 0.13 28.11
C ALA A 2 -20.29 -1.18 28.21
N ASN A 3 -20.12 -1.93 29.30
CA ASN A 3 -20.69 -3.27 29.54
C ASN A 3 -19.91 -4.48 28.98
N GLY A 4 -18.64 -4.35 28.60
CA GLY A 4 -17.80 -5.50 28.19
C GLY A 4 -18.11 -6.09 26.81
N VAL A 5 -19.18 -5.62 26.14
CA VAL A 5 -19.56 -6.05 24.80
C VAL A 5 -18.58 -5.52 23.74
N ARG A 6 -18.21 -6.38 22.78
CA ARG A 6 -17.35 -6.04 21.65
C ARG A 6 -18.24 -5.57 20.48
N ASN A 7 -18.26 -4.27 20.22
CA ASN A 7 -19.09 -3.63 19.18
C ASN A 7 -18.47 -3.79 17.78
N ILE A 8 -18.26 -5.04 17.36
CA ILE A 8 -17.73 -5.41 16.03
C ILE A 8 -18.84 -6.03 15.18
N ASP A 9 -18.61 -6.09 13.87
CA ASP A 9 -19.48 -6.70 12.85
C ASP A 9 -20.87 -6.04 12.64
N GLY A 10 -21.27 -5.14 13.53
CA GLY A 10 -22.45 -4.30 13.35
C GLY A 10 -22.27 -3.23 12.26
N LYS A 11 -23.35 -2.93 11.53
CA LYS A 11 -23.42 -1.81 10.57
C LYS A 11 -23.73 -0.52 11.34
N LEU A 12 -22.83 0.45 11.27
CA LEU A 12 -22.94 1.77 11.90
C LEU A 12 -23.17 2.84 10.83
N ARG A 13 -24.09 3.77 11.10
CA ARG A 13 -24.33 4.95 10.25
C ARG A 13 -23.60 6.15 10.82
N LEU A 14 -22.65 6.69 10.07
CA LEU A 14 -21.92 7.92 10.39
C LEU A 14 -22.50 9.09 9.60
N GLN A 15 -22.91 10.14 10.32
CA GLN A 15 -23.31 11.41 9.71
C GLN A 15 -22.06 12.25 9.43
N LEU A 16 -21.88 12.64 8.17
CA LEU A 16 -20.78 13.50 7.76
C LEU A 16 -21.17 14.97 7.96
N TYR A 17 -20.17 15.81 8.21
CA TYR A 17 -20.31 17.25 8.42
C TYR A 17 -19.19 17.99 7.70
N TYR A 18 -19.39 19.27 7.38
CA TYR A 18 -18.39 20.10 6.70
C TYR A 18 -18.22 21.47 7.35
N PRO A 19 -17.01 22.04 7.34
CA PRO A 19 -16.74 23.35 7.89
C PRO A 19 -17.37 24.47 7.05
N PRO A 20 -17.88 25.55 7.67
CA PRO A 20 -18.26 26.76 6.96
C PRO A 20 -17.07 27.35 6.18
N PRO A 21 -17.29 27.96 5.00
CA PRO A 21 -16.22 28.45 4.13
C PRO A 21 -15.39 29.63 4.68
N ARG A 22 -15.63 30.07 5.92
CA ARG A 22 -14.97 31.23 6.54
C ARG A 22 -14.38 30.93 7.93
N THR A 23 -14.10 29.66 8.25
CA THR A 23 -13.39 29.32 9.48
C THR A 23 -11.98 29.90 9.41
N LYS A 24 -11.68 30.88 10.27
CA LYS A 24 -10.33 31.45 10.36
C LYS A 24 -9.42 30.42 11.01
N SER A 25 -8.42 29.97 10.27
CA SER A 25 -7.39 29.07 10.80
C SER A 25 -6.45 29.86 11.71
N HIS A 26 -6.26 29.39 12.94
CA HIS A 26 -5.27 29.92 13.88
C HIS A 26 -4.03 29.04 13.86
N SER A 27 -2.83 29.63 13.78
CA SER A 27 -1.56 28.92 13.54
C SER A 27 -1.19 27.85 14.57
N ASN A 28 -1.87 27.81 15.72
CA ASN A 28 -1.51 26.96 16.87
C ASN A 28 -2.61 25.95 17.25
N VAL A 29 -3.64 25.76 16.41
CA VAL A 29 -4.77 24.87 16.72
C VAL A 29 -5.12 24.00 15.52
N VAL A 30 -5.50 22.74 15.78
CA VAL A 30 -6.05 21.86 14.76
C VAL A 30 -7.39 22.44 14.27
N GLU A 31 -7.39 22.99 13.07
CA GLU A 31 -8.54 23.70 12.48
C GLU A 31 -9.85 22.90 12.57
N VAL A 32 -9.79 21.61 12.27
CA VAL A 32 -10.96 20.72 12.31
C VAL A 32 -11.55 20.60 13.71
N TYR A 33 -10.70 20.48 14.73
CA TYR A 33 -11.15 20.40 16.12
C TYR A 33 -11.78 21.72 16.57
N ASP A 34 -11.13 22.84 16.25
CA ASP A 34 -11.61 24.17 16.63
C ASP A 34 -12.96 24.49 16.00
N TRP A 35 -13.09 24.22 14.70
CA TRP A 35 -14.36 24.29 13.99
C TRP A 35 -15.43 23.43 14.66
N TRP A 36 -15.13 22.15 14.93
CA TRP A 36 -16.11 21.23 15.51
C TRP A 36 -16.60 21.66 16.90
N ALA A 37 -15.70 22.25 17.70
CA ALA A 37 -16.00 22.70 19.06
C ALA A 37 -16.75 24.04 19.09
N LYS A 38 -16.39 25.00 18.22
CA LYS A 38 -16.85 26.41 18.33
C LYS A 38 -17.91 26.82 17.31
N CYS A 39 -18.05 26.10 16.20
CA CYS A 39 -18.94 26.50 15.10
C CYS A 39 -20.14 25.54 14.93
N PRO A 40 -21.19 25.97 14.20
CA PRO A 40 -22.29 25.09 13.83
C PRO A 40 -21.81 23.87 13.01
N ARG A 41 -22.39 22.71 13.31
CA ARG A 41 -22.13 21.46 12.61
C ARG A 41 -23.12 21.30 11.45
N ASN A 42 -22.72 21.76 10.27
CA ASN A 42 -23.52 21.64 9.05
C ASN A 42 -23.46 20.21 8.51
N ARG A 43 -24.62 19.55 8.41
CA ARG A 43 -24.72 18.17 7.92
C ARG A 43 -24.39 18.13 6.44
N TYR A 44 -23.46 17.26 6.07
CA TYR A 44 -23.24 16.91 4.67
C TYR A 44 -24.46 16.10 4.16
N PRO A 45 -24.88 16.25 2.89
CA PRO A 45 -26.05 15.56 2.35
C PRO A 45 -25.91 14.03 2.30
N SER A 46 -24.69 13.52 2.43
CA SER A 46 -24.38 12.07 2.43
C SER A 46 -24.09 11.53 3.83
N THR A 47 -24.31 10.23 4.01
CA THR A 47 -23.93 9.48 5.21
C THR A 47 -23.13 8.25 4.83
N LEU A 48 -22.25 7.81 5.73
CA LEU A 48 -21.41 6.64 5.51
C LEU A 48 -21.94 5.47 6.35
N TYR A 49 -22.06 4.29 5.75
CA TYR A 49 -22.32 3.07 6.49
C TYR A 49 -21.03 2.27 6.60
N VAL A 50 -20.59 2.02 7.82
CA VAL A 50 -19.35 1.31 8.10
C VAL A 50 -19.62 0.07 8.93
N THR A 51 -18.75 -0.92 8.81
CA THR A 51 -18.72 -2.09 9.69
C THR A 51 -17.32 -2.18 10.26
N VAL A 52 -17.20 -2.18 11.58
CA VAL A 52 -15.91 -2.37 12.25
C VAL A 52 -15.66 -3.86 12.37
N ARG A 53 -14.59 -4.36 11.74
CA ARG A 53 -14.18 -5.76 11.82
C ARG A 53 -12.85 -5.89 12.53
N GLY A 54 -12.71 -6.94 13.33
CA GLY A 54 -11.40 -7.34 13.84
C GLY A 54 -10.53 -7.84 12.68
N VAL A 55 -9.28 -7.41 12.64
CA VAL A 55 -8.28 -8.02 11.76
C VAL A 55 -7.78 -9.29 12.44
N LYS A 56 -7.93 -10.43 11.78
CA LYS A 56 -7.27 -11.67 12.21
C LYS A 56 -5.84 -11.64 11.69
N LEU A 57 -4.87 -11.82 12.58
CA LEU A 57 -3.50 -12.08 12.17
C LEU A 57 -3.47 -13.45 11.46
N PRO A 58 -2.61 -13.64 10.45
CA PRO A 58 -2.38 -14.97 9.89
C PRO A 58 -1.94 -15.93 11.00
N ASP A 59 -2.58 -17.09 11.12
CA ASP A 59 -2.25 -18.11 12.13
C ASP A 59 -0.80 -18.58 12.01
N HIS A 60 -0.28 -18.58 10.78
CA HIS A 60 1.10 -18.91 10.48
C HIS A 60 1.61 -17.97 9.39
N VAL A 61 2.58 -17.12 9.75
CA VAL A 61 3.42 -16.43 8.76
C VAL A 61 4.59 -17.36 8.51
N ALA A 62 4.65 -17.98 7.33
CA ALA A 62 5.84 -18.75 6.96
C ALA A 62 7.05 -17.82 7.04
N PRO A 63 8.16 -18.25 7.68
CA PRO A 63 9.37 -17.45 7.69
C PRO A 63 9.74 -17.16 6.25
N SER A 64 9.74 -15.89 5.88
CA SER A 64 10.17 -15.47 4.57
C SER A 64 11.67 -15.76 4.48
N PHE A 65 12.10 -16.48 3.43
CA PHE A 65 13.51 -16.70 3.10
C PHE A 65 14.19 -15.42 2.55
N ARG A 66 13.69 -14.25 2.92
CA ARG A 66 14.39 -12.99 2.69
C ARG A 66 15.50 -12.88 3.72
N SER A 67 16.66 -12.46 3.28
CA SER A 67 17.76 -12.09 4.15
C SER A 67 17.28 -11.12 5.24
N MET A 68 17.47 -11.47 6.52
CA MET A 68 17.15 -10.57 7.64
C MET A 68 18.11 -9.37 7.71
N ILE A 69 19.21 -9.42 6.95
CA ILE A 69 20.31 -8.47 6.93
C ILE A 69 20.77 -8.22 5.48
N ALA A 70 21.11 -6.97 5.15
CA ALA A 70 21.41 -6.53 3.78
C ALA A 70 22.64 -7.20 3.14
N VAL A 71 23.46 -7.90 3.92
CA VAL A 71 24.72 -8.53 3.48
C VAL A 71 24.58 -9.99 3.07
N GLN A 72 23.40 -10.60 3.26
CA GLN A 72 23.20 -12.03 2.99
C GLN A 72 22.62 -12.22 1.58
N GLN A 73 23.32 -13.00 0.74
CA GLN A 73 22.89 -13.33 -0.62
C GLN A 73 21.58 -14.13 -0.56
N GLU A 74 20.51 -13.59 -1.16
CA GLU A 74 19.20 -14.24 -1.19
C GLU A 74 19.25 -15.45 -2.12
N GLN A 75 19.12 -16.65 -1.58
CA GLN A 75 18.92 -17.88 -2.34
C GLN A 75 17.43 -18.23 -2.38
N SER A 76 16.58 -17.29 -2.80
CA SER A 76 15.18 -17.61 -3.08
C SER A 76 15.06 -18.14 -4.51
N SER A 77 14.64 -19.39 -4.64
CA SER A 77 14.36 -20.07 -5.90
C SER A 77 12.98 -19.75 -6.48
N THR A 78 12.32 -18.69 -6.01
CA THR A 78 11.12 -18.12 -6.64
C THR A 78 11.25 -16.61 -6.70
N THR A 79 12.19 -16.19 -7.52
CA THR A 79 12.25 -14.82 -8.00
C THR A 79 10.91 -14.46 -8.63
N LEU A 80 10.61 -13.17 -8.59
CA LEU A 80 9.70 -12.41 -9.46
C LEU A 80 9.53 -12.98 -10.90
N CYS A 81 10.47 -13.77 -11.40
CA CYS A 81 10.40 -14.56 -12.63
C CYS A 81 9.31 -15.64 -12.69
N GLU A 82 8.76 -16.18 -11.59
CA GLU A 82 7.65 -17.16 -11.69
C GLU A 82 6.34 -16.50 -12.11
N LEU A 83 6.07 -15.27 -11.65
CA LEU A 83 4.88 -14.51 -12.05
C LEU A 83 4.91 -14.08 -13.54
N GLN A 84 6.11 -13.89 -14.11
CA GLN A 84 6.27 -13.68 -15.55
C GLN A 84 6.13 -14.97 -16.38
N ARG A 85 6.24 -16.15 -15.76
CA ARG A 85 6.17 -17.44 -16.47
C ARG A 85 4.75 -17.93 -16.76
N GLU A 86 3.71 -17.33 -16.18
CA GLU A 86 2.31 -17.61 -16.57
C GLU A 86 1.98 -17.09 -17.98
N GLY A 87 2.88 -16.30 -18.59
CA GLY A 87 2.77 -15.80 -19.97
C GLY A 87 3.29 -16.73 -21.07
N SER A 88 4.03 -17.80 -20.80
CA SER A 88 4.43 -18.69 -21.90
C SER A 88 4.81 -20.10 -21.47
N LYS A 89 4.12 -21.06 -22.09
CA LYS A 89 4.09 -22.47 -21.77
C LYS A 89 5.34 -23.22 -22.25
N LYS A 90 5.67 -24.28 -21.51
CA LYS A 90 6.29 -25.58 -21.91
C LYS A 90 7.83 -25.70 -21.97
N SER A 91 8.32 -26.47 -20.99
CA SER A 91 9.06 -27.76 -21.13
C SER A 91 10.59 -27.79 -20.92
N CYS A 92 10.93 -28.45 -19.81
CA CYS A 92 12.00 -29.44 -19.57
C CYS A 92 13.50 -29.13 -19.83
N GLU A 93 14.22 -29.16 -18.71
CA GLU A 93 15.53 -29.80 -18.45
C GLU A 93 16.88 -29.29 -19.00
N SER A 94 17.84 -29.38 -18.08
CA SER A 94 19.32 -29.47 -18.16
C SER A 94 20.19 -28.20 -18.35
N LEU A 95 20.93 -27.92 -17.27
CA LEU A 95 22.27 -27.28 -17.12
C LEU A 95 23.16 -27.46 -18.38
N PRO A 96 24.00 -26.49 -18.84
CA PRO A 96 25.15 -25.96 -18.07
C PRO A 96 25.56 -24.48 -18.27
N GLU A 97 26.41 -24.04 -17.35
CA GLU A 97 26.97 -22.70 -17.16
C GLU A 97 27.85 -22.25 -18.35
N GLU A 98 27.31 -21.42 -19.23
CA GLU A 98 28.12 -20.69 -20.22
C GLU A 98 28.53 -19.32 -19.65
N LYS A 99 29.85 -19.05 -19.65
CA LYS A 99 30.43 -17.72 -19.46
C LYS A 99 29.86 -16.77 -20.52
N LYS A 100 28.74 -16.12 -20.21
CA LYS A 100 28.21 -15.04 -21.05
C LYS A 100 28.99 -13.78 -20.76
N GLU A 101 29.77 -13.39 -21.76
CA GLU A 101 30.49 -12.13 -21.81
C GLU A 101 29.56 -10.99 -21.37
N LEU A 102 30.02 -10.20 -20.40
CA LEU A 102 29.25 -9.12 -19.78
C LEU A 102 28.69 -8.21 -20.86
N SER A 103 27.36 -8.22 -21.01
CA SER A 103 26.65 -7.47 -22.03
C SER A 103 26.95 -5.99 -21.87
N LYS A 104 27.78 -5.46 -22.76
CA LYS A 104 28.16 -4.05 -22.75
C LYS A 104 27.03 -3.27 -23.41
N TRP A 105 26.13 -2.75 -22.59
CA TRP A 105 25.01 -1.95 -23.05
C TRP A 105 25.51 -0.65 -23.68
N THR A 106 25.44 -0.57 -25.00
CA THR A 106 25.71 0.65 -25.77
C THR A 106 24.39 1.22 -26.29
N ARG A 107 24.38 2.54 -26.51
CA ARG A 107 23.22 3.25 -27.05
C ARG A 107 23.06 2.93 -28.54
N LEU A 108 21.82 2.86 -29.00
CA LEU A 108 21.53 2.74 -30.43
C LEU A 108 21.88 4.07 -31.15
N PRO A 109 22.51 4.02 -32.34
CA PRO A 109 22.82 5.22 -33.10
C PRO A 109 21.55 6.03 -33.40
N GLY A 110 21.59 7.35 -33.16
CA GLY A 110 20.49 8.27 -33.47
C GLY A 110 19.48 8.52 -32.34
N GLN A 111 19.62 7.88 -31.17
CA GLN A 111 18.70 8.13 -30.05
C GLN A 111 19.12 9.38 -29.26
N ALA A 112 18.38 10.48 -29.42
CA ALA A 112 18.63 11.72 -28.68
C ALA A 112 18.29 11.55 -27.19
N CYS A 113 19.23 11.89 -26.31
CA CYS A 113 19.06 11.79 -24.87
C CYS A 113 18.76 13.17 -24.32
N ARG A 114 17.48 13.53 -24.22
CA ARG A 114 17.05 14.72 -23.48
C ARG A 114 16.18 14.29 -22.32
N ILE A 115 16.56 14.78 -21.14
CA ILE A 115 15.73 14.68 -19.93
C ILE A 115 14.58 15.68 -20.16
N PRO A 116 13.30 15.26 -20.07
CA PRO A 116 12.19 16.19 -20.21
C PRO A 116 12.25 17.25 -19.10
N ASN A 117 11.97 18.51 -19.46
CA ASN A 117 11.83 19.62 -18.52
C ASN A 117 10.72 19.37 -17.49
#